data_AF-A0A0A0NSA3-F1
#
_entry.id   AF-A0A0A0NSA3-F1
#
_cell.length_a   1.000
_cell.length_b   1.000
_cell.length_c   1.000
_cell.angle_alpha   90.00
_cell.angle_beta   90.00
_cell.angle_gamma   90.00
#
_symmetry.space_group_name_H-M   'P 1'
#
loop_
_entity.id
_entity.type
_entity.pdbx_description
1 polymer ?
#
loop_
_entity_poly.entity_id
_entity_poly.type
_entity_poly.pdbx_seq_one_letter_code
_entity_poly.pdbx_strand_id
1 'polypeptide(L)'
;MPSPRSADHPAVSPPQRDTVDALISQTQRLRGGLDAVRRDTVADLGGTDDAQVRWQRALCELAVHQLDDLGRHLGELREGLPADAPATAGPSETVDRVDTADAVDTADPAETVDPAGPEADAAAGAPAGSEAAGHTATGPGSLLSRVGSAEWNLLTDEVTWSDELCRIFGRDPGDGGLTLDELPSWVFSEDQPILTGMVTDCLVDGKPIDGEFRVVREDEVVRTVHMAGEPVLDTDGSTASMWAVLRDVSELRRSERAVRESRDTLRHQRRIARTERRLAVEVQEAVLPPWRGSLRLPARDGFPGAGPAPDGAALDLAAHYLPSESSAQIGGDWYDALELPDGHTLLSVGGLTGHGVTATCGMAMLLGAVRGMAVAGIEPGAVMGRLNQLLAVSSQPALVGAVCARYDPRTRTLAWAQAGHPAPLLFRDGTGRPLRSPDGVLLGATTGAAYTQCEERLEPGDLLVLHTGRLARDAEGATERLLALAPRLTAAEGAQECVRTVAEAFGDEPRENDACVLIARVTGARA
;
A
#
# COMPACT_ATOMS: atom_id res chain seq x y z
N MET A 1 13.40 -28.54 8.61
CA MET A 1 13.96 -27.17 8.61
C MET A 1 12.89 -26.23 9.11
N PRO A 2 13.04 -25.63 10.31
CA PRO A 2 12.19 -24.51 10.73
C PRO A 2 12.61 -23.24 9.97
N SER A 3 11.64 -22.41 9.58
CA SER A 3 11.89 -21.12 8.93
C SER A 3 12.55 -20.13 9.91
N PRO A 4 13.36 -19.17 9.43
CA PRO A 4 13.84 -18.09 10.28
C PRO A 4 12.65 -17.26 10.77
N ARG A 5 12.61 -16.98 12.08
CA ARG A 5 11.66 -16.01 12.64
C ARG A 5 12.00 -14.63 12.10
N SER A 6 11.04 -13.99 11.43
CA SER A 6 11.07 -12.53 11.25
C SER A 6 11.05 -11.88 12.63
N ALA A 7 12.08 -11.09 12.94
CA ALA A 7 12.01 -10.18 14.08
C ALA A 7 11.13 -9.00 13.66
N ASP A 8 9.93 -8.90 14.23
CA ASP A 8 9.05 -7.76 14.01
C ASP A 8 9.76 -6.48 14.46
N HIS A 9 10.30 -5.74 13.50
CA HIS A 9 10.54 -4.31 13.71
C HIS A 9 9.17 -3.63 13.67
N PRO A 10 8.82 -2.79 14.67
CA PRO A 10 7.61 -1.99 14.59
C PRO A 10 7.69 -1.15 13.32
N ALA A 11 6.63 -1.18 12.51
CA ALA A 11 6.60 -0.42 11.27
C ALA A 11 6.78 1.07 11.59
N VAL A 12 7.91 1.64 11.17
CA VAL A 12 8.21 3.06 11.39
C VAL A 12 7.17 3.87 10.63
N SER A 13 6.22 4.47 11.37
CA SER A 13 5.18 5.32 10.81
C SER A 13 5.82 6.37 9.91
N PRO A 14 5.32 6.57 8.67
CA PRO A 14 5.87 7.60 7.79
C PRO A 14 5.74 8.96 8.49
N PRO A 15 6.78 9.82 8.43
CA PRO A 15 6.73 11.12 9.10
C PRO A 15 5.55 11.94 8.55
N GLN A 16 4.76 12.50 9.47
CA GLN A 16 3.67 13.40 9.10
C GLN A 16 4.24 14.62 8.38
N ARG A 17 3.48 15.17 7.42
CA ARG A 17 3.95 16.28 6.57
C ARG A 17 4.34 17.50 7.40
N ASP A 18 3.54 17.83 8.42
CA ASP A 18 3.83 18.86 9.42
C ASP A 18 5.20 18.68 10.09
N THR A 19 5.61 17.44 10.38
CA THR A 19 6.94 17.14 10.93
C THR A 19 8.05 17.44 9.91
N VAL A 20 7.82 17.16 8.62
CA VAL A 20 8.77 17.46 7.55
C VAL A 20 8.86 18.96 7.29
N ASP A 21 7.73 19.69 7.22
CA ASP A 21 7.73 21.14 7.05
C ASP A 21 8.29 21.89 8.29
N ALA A 22 8.12 21.34 9.50
CA ALA A 22 8.81 21.83 10.70
C ALA A 22 10.33 21.65 10.62
N LEU A 23 10.81 20.50 10.11
CA LEU A 23 12.24 20.24 9.88
C LEU A 23 12.81 21.12 8.76
N ILE A 24 12.07 21.37 7.67
CA ILE A 24 12.44 22.34 6.62
C ILE A 24 12.62 23.72 7.25
N SER A 25 11.65 24.15 8.06
CA SER A 25 11.68 25.44 8.76
C SER A 25 12.84 25.54 9.76
N GLN A 26 13.21 24.45 10.43
CA GLN A 26 14.38 24.38 11.31
C GLN A 26 15.69 24.49 10.52
N THR A 27 15.80 23.75 9.41
CA THR A 27 16.96 23.76 8.51
C THR A 27 17.22 25.16 7.94
N GLN A 28 16.16 25.83 7.47
CA GLN A 28 16.24 27.21 6.97
C GLN A 28 16.65 28.22 8.06
N ARG A 29 16.17 28.06 9.30
CA ARG A 29 16.59 28.91 10.43
C ARG A 29 18.06 28.69 10.81
N LEU A 30 18.53 27.44 10.82
CA LEU A 30 19.93 27.12 11.06
C LEU A 30 20.83 27.70 9.96
N ARG A 31 20.43 27.58 8.69
CA ARG A 31 21.14 28.20 7.55
C ARG A 31 21.24 29.71 7.71
N GLY A 32 20.11 30.39 7.95
CA GLY A 32 20.10 31.85 8.15
C GLY A 32 20.93 32.33 9.35
N GLY A 33 21.08 31.49 10.38
CA GLY A 33 22.01 31.73 11.51
C GLY A 33 23.47 31.58 11.12
N LEU A 34 23.84 30.52 10.38
CA LEU A 34 25.19 30.35 9.84
C LEU A 34 25.57 31.44 8.83
N ASP A 35 24.64 31.83 7.95
CA ASP A 35 24.78 32.97 7.04
C ASP A 35 24.96 34.31 7.77
N ALA A 36 24.58 34.41 9.06
CA ALA A 36 24.87 35.57 9.91
C ALA A 36 26.27 35.48 10.54
N VAL A 37 26.62 34.34 11.13
CA VAL A 37 27.98 34.09 11.66
C VAL A 37 29.04 34.33 10.57
N ARG A 38 28.81 33.85 9.34
CA ARG A 38 29.70 34.05 8.19
C ARG A 38 29.83 35.52 7.76
N ARG A 39 28.86 36.39 8.08
CA ARG A 39 28.95 37.84 7.82
C ARG A 39 29.70 38.56 8.93
N ASP A 40 29.46 38.20 10.18
CA ASP A 40 30.11 38.84 11.33
C ASP A 40 31.62 38.47 11.37
N THR A 41 32.00 37.23 11.05
CA THR A 41 33.43 36.82 10.94
C THR A 41 34.18 37.52 9.81
N VAL A 42 33.49 38.08 8.81
CA VAL A 42 34.10 38.87 7.73
C VAL A 42 34.24 40.36 8.12
N ALA A 43 33.46 40.83 9.10
CA ALA A 43 33.46 42.22 9.53
C ALA A 43 34.60 42.57 10.50
N ASP A 44 35.14 41.60 11.24
CA ASP A 44 36.16 41.79 12.28
C ASP A 44 37.61 41.78 11.77
N LEU A 45 37.81 41.75 10.44
CA LEU A 45 39.12 41.55 9.78
C LEU A 45 40.02 42.79 9.78
N GLY A 46 40.43 43.21 10.98
CA GLY A 46 41.40 44.26 11.26
C GLY A 46 42.88 43.90 10.98
N GLY A 47 43.17 43.12 9.94
CA GLY A 47 44.54 42.98 9.40
C GLY A 47 45.45 41.90 10.02
N THR A 48 44.91 40.86 10.65
CA THR A 48 45.67 39.65 11.03
C THR A 48 45.01 38.39 10.48
N ASP A 49 45.71 37.68 9.61
CA ASP A 49 45.31 36.39 9.02
C ASP A 49 45.54 35.26 10.03
N ASP A 50 44.52 34.94 10.81
CA ASP A 50 44.55 33.88 11.84
C ASP A 50 43.94 32.58 11.29
N ALA A 51 44.73 31.51 11.28
CA ALA A 51 44.32 30.18 10.82
C ALA A 51 43.07 29.65 11.57
N GLN A 52 42.84 30.07 12.82
CA GLN A 52 41.66 29.70 13.58
C GLN A 52 40.36 30.27 12.96
N VAL A 53 40.42 31.47 12.36
CA VAL A 53 39.28 32.09 11.67
C VAL A 53 39.00 31.40 10.34
N ARG A 54 40.06 31.00 9.60
CA ARG A 54 39.94 30.22 8.36
C ARG A 54 39.27 28.85 8.62
N TRP A 55 39.70 28.16 9.67
CA TRP A 55 39.12 26.88 10.11
C TRP A 55 37.63 27.01 10.46
N GLN A 56 37.24 28.07 11.18
CA GLN A 56 35.84 28.36 11.49
C GLN A 56 35.01 28.67 10.23
N ARG A 57 35.55 29.45 9.30
CA ARG A 57 34.86 29.82 8.05
C ARG A 57 34.54 28.60 7.19
N ALA A 58 35.51 27.73 6.93
CA ALA A 58 35.27 26.55 6.10
C ALA A 58 34.36 25.51 6.76
N LEU A 59 34.40 25.38 8.10
CA LEU A 59 33.40 24.59 8.82
C LEU A 59 31.99 25.19 8.71
N CYS A 60 31.86 26.52 8.64
CA CYS A 60 30.59 27.16 8.35
C CYS A 60 30.12 26.89 6.91
N GLU A 61 31.01 26.91 5.92
CA GLU A 61 30.63 26.62 4.52
C GLU A 61 30.23 25.15 4.31
N LEU A 62 30.99 24.21 4.89
CA LEU A 62 30.62 22.79 4.96
C LEU A 62 29.25 22.60 5.63
N ALA A 63 28.98 23.32 6.72
CA ALA A 63 27.69 23.26 7.41
C ALA A 63 26.54 23.90 6.59
N VAL A 64 26.79 24.98 5.85
CA VAL A 64 25.80 25.57 4.93
C VAL A 64 25.49 24.61 3.79
N HIS A 65 26.48 24.02 3.12
CA HIS A 65 26.26 23.02 2.07
C HIS A 65 25.42 21.84 2.59
N GLN A 66 25.71 21.36 3.80
CA GLN A 66 24.96 20.26 4.43
C GLN A 66 23.52 20.63 4.80
N LEU A 67 23.25 21.89 5.19
CA LEU A 67 21.89 22.39 5.39
C LEU A 67 21.14 22.59 4.06
N ASP A 68 21.85 22.85 2.96
CA ASP A 68 21.28 22.96 1.62
C ASP A 68 20.94 21.58 1.04
N ASP A 69 21.83 20.59 1.19
CA ASP A 69 21.56 19.18 0.88
C ASP A 69 20.36 18.66 1.67
N LEU A 70 20.37 18.85 2.99
CA LEU A 70 19.30 18.40 3.88
C LEU A 70 17.99 19.14 3.57
N GLY A 71 18.04 20.44 3.29
CA GLY A 71 16.88 21.23 2.86
C GLY A 71 16.27 20.74 1.54
N ARG A 72 17.11 20.41 0.56
CA ARG A 72 16.70 19.82 -0.73
C ARG A 72 16.04 18.45 -0.53
N HIS A 73 16.67 17.57 0.25
CA HIS A 73 16.17 16.22 0.51
C HIS A 73 14.89 16.20 1.36
N LEU A 74 14.71 17.12 2.31
CA LEU A 74 13.41 17.31 2.98
C LEU A 74 12.33 17.82 2.02
N GLY A 75 12.69 18.68 1.05
CA GLY A 75 11.82 19.09 -0.05
C GLY A 75 11.32 17.90 -0.88
N GLU A 76 12.24 17.05 -1.35
CA GLU A 76 11.92 15.78 -2.04
C GLU A 76 11.03 14.87 -1.17
N LEU A 77 11.25 14.85 0.15
CA LEU A 77 10.48 14.05 1.11
C LEU A 77 9.03 14.54 1.23
N ARG A 78 8.83 15.85 1.32
CA ARG A 78 7.52 16.51 1.37
C ARG A 78 6.70 16.32 0.09
N GLU A 79 7.35 16.33 -1.07
CA GLU A 79 6.72 16.03 -2.36
C GLU A 79 6.37 14.53 -2.51
N GLY A 80 7.10 13.66 -1.82
CA GLY A 80 6.79 12.22 -1.74
C GLY A 80 5.63 11.86 -0.79
N LEU A 81 5.23 12.77 0.10
CA LEU A 81 4.13 12.59 1.04
C LEU A 81 2.79 13.07 0.44
N PRO A 82 1.66 12.42 0.78
CA PRO A 82 0.34 12.97 0.44
C PRO A 82 0.18 14.37 1.04
N ALA A 83 -0.68 15.19 0.41
CA ALA A 83 -1.18 16.38 1.09
C ALA A 83 -2.11 15.93 2.22
N ASP A 84 -1.94 16.48 3.42
CA ASP A 84 -2.92 16.25 4.48
C ASP A 84 -4.27 16.81 4.04
N ALA A 85 -5.34 16.07 4.36
CA ALA A 85 -6.69 16.50 4.04
C ALA A 85 -6.96 17.85 4.73
N PRO A 86 -7.58 18.83 4.04
CA PRO A 86 -7.83 20.14 4.64
C PRO A 86 -8.67 19.96 5.90
N ALA A 87 -8.12 20.39 7.04
CA ALA A 87 -8.74 20.20 8.35
C ALA A 87 -10.17 20.78 8.34
N THR A 88 -11.16 19.89 8.36
CA THR A 88 -12.57 20.27 8.43
C THR A 88 -12.80 21.01 9.74
N ALA A 89 -13.10 22.30 9.65
CA ALA A 89 -13.34 23.14 10.81
C ALA A 89 -14.52 22.58 11.63
N GLY A 90 -14.20 21.94 12.75
CA GLY A 90 -15.19 21.51 13.73
C GLY A 90 -15.93 22.72 14.31
N PRO A 91 -17.23 22.63 14.60
CA PRO A 91 -17.98 23.73 15.20
C PRO A 91 -17.40 24.07 16.58
N SER A 92 -17.33 25.37 16.89
CA SER A 92 -16.86 25.87 18.17
C SER A 92 -17.91 25.62 19.26
N GLU A 93 -17.76 24.53 20.02
CA GLU A 93 -18.58 24.31 21.21
C GLU A 93 -18.18 25.29 22.32
N THR A 94 -19.13 26.16 22.69
CA THR A 94 -18.98 27.10 23.79
C THR A 94 -19.05 26.39 25.13
N VAL A 95 -17.99 26.51 25.93
CA VAL A 95 -17.98 26.08 27.33
C VAL A 95 -19.06 26.84 28.10
N ASP A 96 -19.95 26.12 28.78
CA ASP A 96 -20.80 26.64 29.85
C ASP A 96 -20.54 25.87 31.16
N ARG A 97 -20.81 26.50 32.32
CA ARG A 97 -20.04 26.23 33.54
C ARG A 97 -20.87 26.33 34.83
N VAL A 98 -21.02 25.20 35.53
CA VAL A 98 -21.53 25.05 36.90
C VAL A 98 -20.75 23.87 37.51
N ASP A 99 -19.82 24.04 38.47
CA ASP A 99 -19.99 24.29 39.92
C ASP A 99 -20.76 23.17 40.66
N THR A 100 -20.40 22.64 41.85
CA THR A 100 -19.14 22.51 42.62
C THR A 100 -19.44 21.61 43.84
N ALA A 101 -18.54 20.67 44.18
CA ALA A 101 -18.29 20.13 45.54
C ALA A 101 -19.47 19.45 46.32
N ASP A 102 -19.32 18.81 47.49
CA ASP A 102 -18.14 18.36 48.25
C ASP A 102 -18.49 17.08 49.06
N ALA A 103 -17.51 16.22 49.38
CA ALA A 103 -17.64 15.12 50.35
C ALA A 103 -16.25 14.56 50.77
N VAL A 104 -16.08 14.28 52.07
CA VAL A 104 -14.78 13.96 52.73
C VAL A 104 -14.90 12.68 53.59
N ASP A 105 -13.75 12.17 54.04
CA ASP A 105 -13.54 11.24 55.18
C ASP A 105 -13.62 9.71 54.85
N THR A 106 -12.88 8.79 55.49
CA THR A 106 -11.88 8.85 56.60
C THR A 106 -10.69 7.89 56.30
N ALA A 107 -9.72 7.71 57.20
CA ALA A 107 -8.44 7.02 56.93
C ALA A 107 -8.04 5.88 57.93
N ASP A 108 -7.20 4.95 57.42
CA ASP A 108 -6.17 4.14 58.14
C ASP A 108 -6.64 3.14 59.25
N PRO A 109 -5.77 2.26 59.83
CA PRO A 109 -4.32 2.05 59.61
C PRO A 109 -3.87 0.60 59.33
N ALA A 110 -2.55 0.44 59.17
CA ALA A 110 -1.84 -0.82 58.90
C ALA A 110 -1.47 -1.64 60.17
N GLU A 111 -1.00 -2.88 59.97
CA GLU A 111 -0.25 -3.64 60.97
C GLU A 111 0.90 -4.44 60.32
N THR A 112 2.03 -4.54 61.03
CA THR A 112 3.25 -5.27 60.63
C THR A 112 3.59 -6.33 61.66
N VAL A 113 4.12 -7.50 61.28
CA VAL A 113 5.14 -8.23 62.06
C VAL A 113 5.80 -9.36 61.26
N ASP A 114 7.11 -9.49 61.47
CA ASP A 114 8.05 -10.59 61.16
C ASP A 114 8.70 -10.95 62.54
N PRO A 115 9.36 -12.11 62.85
CA PRO A 115 10.26 -12.88 61.96
C PRO A 115 10.36 -14.41 62.22
N ALA A 116 11.30 -15.08 61.51
CA ALA A 116 12.39 -15.94 62.07
C ALA A 116 12.81 -17.13 61.16
N GLY A 117 14.13 -17.35 61.04
CA GLY A 117 14.74 -18.57 60.46
C GLY A 117 14.99 -19.68 61.52
N PRO A 118 16.00 -20.59 61.36
CA PRO A 118 17.35 -20.26 60.86
C PRO A 118 18.05 -21.32 59.96
N GLU A 119 19.23 -20.94 59.41
CA GLU A 119 20.55 -21.64 59.33
C GLU A 119 20.66 -23.18 59.11
N ALA A 120 21.67 -23.76 58.42
CA ALA A 120 22.80 -23.32 57.56
C ALA A 120 23.33 -24.60 56.81
N ASP A 121 24.55 -24.82 56.27
CA ASP A 121 25.85 -24.12 56.19
C ASP A 121 26.72 -24.69 55.02
N ALA A 122 27.90 -24.08 54.77
CA ALA A 122 29.14 -24.66 54.20
C ALA A 122 29.24 -25.01 52.69
N ALA A 123 30.39 -24.83 52.00
CA ALA A 123 31.58 -24.00 52.31
C ALA A 123 32.54 -23.84 51.08
N ALA A 124 33.36 -22.77 51.14
CA ALA A 124 34.72 -22.61 50.60
C ALA A 124 35.01 -22.45 49.07
N GLY A 125 35.90 -21.48 48.76
CA GLY A 125 36.88 -21.60 47.65
C GLY A 125 36.93 -20.48 46.60
N ALA A 126 37.62 -19.36 46.87
CA ALA A 126 38.01 -18.38 45.85
C ALA A 126 39.39 -18.73 45.24
N PRO A 127 39.76 -18.18 44.06
CA PRO A 127 40.43 -16.87 44.03
C PRO A 127 39.96 -15.93 42.91
N ALA A 128 40.45 -14.68 42.92
CA ALA A 128 40.14 -13.66 41.91
C ALA A 128 41.08 -13.73 40.68
N GLY A 129 40.59 -13.33 39.49
CA GLY A 129 41.42 -13.25 38.29
C GLY A 129 40.73 -12.80 36.99
N SER A 130 40.75 -11.48 36.74
CA SER A 130 40.73 -10.80 35.43
C SER A 130 39.51 -10.93 34.46
N GLU A 131 39.55 -10.04 33.45
CA GLU A 131 38.84 -10.09 32.15
C GLU A 131 37.31 -10.21 32.13
N ALA A 132 36.65 -9.11 32.53
CA ALA A 132 35.30 -8.81 32.06
C ALA A 132 35.32 -8.46 30.56
N ALA A 133 34.74 -9.31 29.71
CA ALA A 133 34.65 -9.12 28.26
C ALA A 133 33.64 -8.01 27.88
N GLY A 134 34.03 -6.76 28.12
CA GLY A 134 33.25 -5.57 27.79
C GLY A 134 33.01 -5.45 26.30
N HIS A 135 31.80 -5.83 25.86
CA HIS A 135 31.29 -5.44 24.54
C HIS A 135 31.13 -3.92 24.55
N THR A 136 32.07 -3.20 23.96
CA THR A 136 32.01 -1.75 23.81
C THR A 136 30.87 -1.39 22.87
N ALA A 137 29.70 -1.10 23.45
CA ALA A 137 28.65 -0.38 22.74
C ALA A 137 29.23 0.94 22.25
N THR A 138 29.48 1.04 20.95
CA THR A 138 30.04 2.24 20.33
C THR A 138 29.05 3.38 20.54
N GLY A 139 29.39 4.30 21.44
CA GLY A 139 28.61 5.51 21.66
C GLY A 139 28.49 6.34 20.38
N PRO A 140 27.59 7.33 20.32
CA PRO A 140 27.39 8.16 19.13
C PRO A 140 28.72 8.76 18.67
N GLY A 141 29.24 8.24 17.56
CA GLY A 141 30.54 8.61 17.02
C GLY A 141 30.57 10.11 16.74
N SER A 142 31.52 10.82 17.35
CA SER A 142 31.61 12.28 17.20
C SER A 142 31.69 12.65 15.73
N LEU A 143 30.89 13.62 15.29
CA LEU A 143 30.86 14.09 13.90
C LEU A 143 32.23 14.60 13.40
N LEU A 144 33.15 14.87 14.32
CA LEU A 144 34.55 15.23 14.05
C LEU A 144 35.39 14.06 13.50
N SER A 145 35.08 12.79 13.82
CA SER A 145 35.89 11.62 13.39
C SER A 145 35.59 11.15 11.96
N ARG A 146 35.28 12.10 11.07
CA ARG A 146 35.01 11.91 9.62
C ARG A 146 35.41 13.14 8.79
N VAL A 147 36.11 14.09 9.39
CA VAL A 147 36.46 15.38 8.79
C VAL A 147 37.98 15.57 8.91
N GLY A 148 38.68 15.32 7.82
CA GLY A 148 40.11 15.61 7.69
C GLY A 148 40.35 17.03 7.19
N SER A 149 41.58 17.52 7.34
CA SER A 149 42.01 18.84 6.85
C SER A 149 43.39 18.75 6.22
N ALA A 150 43.62 19.52 5.16
CA ALA A 150 44.89 19.68 4.48
C ALA A 150 45.24 21.15 4.28
N GLU A 151 46.53 21.47 4.35
CA GLU A 151 47.10 22.70 3.81
C GLU A 151 48.29 22.35 2.90
N TRP A 152 48.33 22.97 1.72
CA TRP A 152 49.42 22.90 0.75
C TRP A 152 50.03 24.30 0.61
N ASN A 153 51.23 24.50 1.13
CA ASN A 153 51.94 25.77 1.03
C ASN A 153 52.74 25.83 -0.28
N LEU A 154 52.36 26.75 -1.16
CA LEU A 154 52.89 26.86 -2.53
C LEU A 154 54.21 27.65 -2.57
N LEU A 155 54.57 28.31 -1.47
CA LEU A 155 55.83 29.05 -1.32
C LEU A 155 56.95 28.18 -0.71
N THR A 156 56.59 27.16 0.08
CA THR A 156 57.55 26.24 0.74
C THR A 156 57.49 24.80 0.22
N ASP A 157 56.51 24.46 -0.61
CA ASP A 157 56.18 23.09 -1.05
C ASP A 157 55.84 22.14 0.12
N GLU A 158 55.38 22.71 1.24
CA GLU A 158 55.08 21.99 2.47
C GLU A 158 53.61 21.54 2.53
N VAL A 159 53.40 20.26 2.83
CA VAL A 159 52.07 19.63 2.87
C VAL A 159 51.76 19.18 4.29
N THR A 160 50.73 19.77 4.90
CA THR A 160 50.24 19.39 6.23
C THR A 160 48.86 18.74 6.10
N TRP A 161 48.76 17.46 6.44
CA TRP A 161 47.49 16.73 6.55
C TRP A 161 47.22 16.37 8.01
N SER A 162 45.96 16.39 8.45
CA SER A 162 45.59 15.88 9.77
C SER A 162 45.49 14.35 9.77
N ASP A 163 45.72 13.70 10.92
CA ASP A 163 45.60 12.24 11.07
C ASP A 163 44.30 11.67 10.46
N GLU A 164 43.19 12.40 10.64
CA GLU A 164 41.88 11.97 10.17
C GLU A 164 41.78 12.01 8.65
N LEU A 165 42.50 12.92 7.97
CA LEU A 165 42.58 12.91 6.52
C LEU A 165 43.38 11.70 6.01
N CYS A 166 44.52 11.39 6.64
CA CYS A 166 45.28 10.18 6.34
C CYS A 166 44.40 8.93 6.55
N ARG A 167 43.65 8.86 7.66
CA ARG A 167 42.66 7.78 7.92
C ARG A 167 41.53 7.73 6.90
N ILE A 168 41.07 8.85 6.33
CA ILE A 168 40.05 8.89 5.26
C ILE A 168 40.61 8.32 3.95
N PHE A 169 41.87 8.62 3.61
CA PHE A 169 42.58 8.03 2.45
C PHE A 169 43.15 6.62 2.72
N GLY A 170 43.15 6.15 3.97
CA GLY A 170 43.64 4.81 4.35
C GLY A 170 45.16 4.74 4.56
N ARG A 171 45.84 5.88 4.64
CA ARG A 171 47.29 6.02 4.86
C ARG A 171 47.63 6.10 6.36
N ASP A 172 48.86 5.77 6.75
CA ASP A 172 49.32 6.05 8.11
C ASP A 172 49.58 7.57 8.26
N PRO A 173 49.18 8.22 9.37
CA PRO A 173 49.57 9.61 9.65
C PRO A 173 51.10 9.85 9.61
N GLY A 174 51.92 8.82 9.83
CA GLY A 174 53.38 8.87 9.70
C GLY A 174 53.91 8.94 8.26
N ASP A 175 53.10 8.63 7.24
CA ASP A 175 53.50 8.64 5.83
C ASP A 175 53.46 10.05 5.19
N GLY A 176 52.96 11.05 5.91
CA GLY A 176 52.76 12.41 5.41
C GLY A 176 51.55 12.56 4.46
N GLY A 177 51.20 13.83 4.20
CA GLY A 177 50.13 14.20 3.28
C GLY A 177 50.54 14.10 1.82
N LEU A 178 49.58 13.85 0.92
CA LEU A 178 49.83 13.81 -0.52
C LEU A 178 49.96 15.22 -1.10
N THR A 179 50.95 15.43 -1.97
CA THR A 179 51.06 16.64 -2.80
C THR A 179 49.90 16.77 -3.79
N LEU A 180 49.72 17.95 -4.39
CA LEU A 180 48.65 18.19 -5.36
C LEU A 180 48.86 17.43 -6.69
N ASP A 181 50.10 17.05 -7.02
CA ASP A 181 50.41 16.18 -8.17
C ASP A 181 50.14 14.69 -7.87
N GLU A 182 50.29 14.26 -6.61
CA GLU A 182 49.99 12.89 -6.19
C GLU A 182 48.49 12.64 -5.97
N LEU A 183 47.76 13.64 -5.43
CA LEU A 183 46.36 13.50 -5.03
C LEU A 183 45.43 12.94 -6.12
N PRO A 184 45.52 13.34 -7.42
CA PRO A 184 44.71 12.76 -8.48
C PRO A 184 44.90 11.25 -8.67
N SER A 185 46.06 10.69 -8.35
CA SER A 185 46.31 9.24 -8.49
C SER A 185 45.48 8.40 -7.49
N TRP A 186 45.01 9.01 -6.40
CA TRP A 186 44.12 8.41 -5.40
C TRP A 186 42.63 8.67 -5.70
N VAL A 187 42.30 9.37 -6.78
CA VAL A 187 40.92 9.66 -7.20
C VAL A 187 40.49 8.71 -8.33
N PHE A 188 39.25 8.26 -8.26
CA PHE A 188 38.64 7.40 -9.28
C PHE A 188 38.69 8.08 -10.66
N SER A 189 39.06 7.35 -11.71
CA SER A 189 39.48 7.96 -13.00
C SER A 189 38.41 8.83 -13.69
N GLU A 190 37.13 8.60 -13.43
CA GLU A 190 36.03 9.46 -13.90
C GLU A 190 35.96 10.83 -13.19
N ASP A 191 36.43 10.89 -11.94
CA ASP A 191 36.33 12.07 -11.06
C ASP A 191 37.62 12.90 -11.06
N GLN A 192 38.74 12.36 -11.56
CA GLN A 192 40.02 13.08 -11.67
C GLN A 192 39.89 14.44 -12.38
N PRO A 193 39.17 14.59 -13.52
CA PRO A 193 38.99 15.89 -14.16
C PRO A 193 38.21 16.91 -13.31
N ILE A 194 37.35 16.43 -12.40
CA ILE A 194 36.58 17.26 -11.47
C ILE A 194 37.52 17.82 -10.40
N LEU A 195 38.35 16.97 -9.78
CA LEU A 195 39.37 17.42 -8.83
C LEU A 195 40.35 18.40 -9.49
N THR A 196 40.92 18.06 -10.65
CA THR A 196 41.88 18.93 -11.35
C THR A 196 41.24 20.27 -11.72
N GLY A 197 39.97 20.29 -12.13
CA GLY A 197 39.20 21.52 -12.35
C GLY A 197 39.12 22.38 -11.09
N MET A 198 38.61 21.82 -9.98
CA MET A 198 38.47 22.55 -8.70
C MET A 198 39.79 23.10 -8.18
N VAL A 199 40.88 22.31 -8.24
CA VAL A 199 42.21 22.77 -7.81
C VAL A 199 42.75 23.86 -8.74
N THR A 200 42.56 23.74 -10.06
CA THR A 200 43.00 24.79 -11.01
C THR A 200 42.26 26.11 -10.78
N ASP A 201 40.93 26.05 -10.64
CA ASP A 201 40.09 27.21 -10.35
C ASP A 201 40.46 27.90 -9.02
N CYS A 202 40.87 27.12 -8.01
CA CYS A 202 41.33 27.63 -6.74
C CYS A 202 42.69 28.32 -6.83
N LEU A 203 43.68 27.62 -7.41
CA LEU A 203 45.07 28.10 -7.48
C LEU A 203 45.23 29.31 -8.42
N VAL A 204 44.53 29.31 -9.56
CA VAL A 204 44.71 30.30 -10.65
C VAL A 204 43.75 31.48 -10.55
N ASP A 205 42.46 31.22 -10.29
CA ASP A 205 41.42 32.26 -10.26
C ASP A 205 41.05 32.72 -8.83
N GLY A 206 41.70 32.16 -7.79
CA GLY A 206 41.44 32.51 -6.39
C GLY A 206 40.06 32.10 -5.88
N LYS A 207 39.43 31.08 -6.48
CA LYS A 207 38.07 30.62 -6.13
C LYS A 207 38.07 29.65 -4.94
N PRO A 208 37.00 29.62 -4.13
CA PRO A 208 36.80 28.53 -3.17
C PRO A 208 36.53 27.19 -3.88
N ILE A 209 36.92 26.10 -3.24
CA ILE A 209 36.61 24.72 -3.64
C ILE A 209 35.33 24.28 -2.92
N ASP A 210 34.39 23.68 -3.66
CA ASP A 210 33.25 22.93 -3.12
C ASP A 210 32.85 21.82 -4.10
N GLY A 211 33.02 20.54 -3.71
CA GLY A 211 32.62 19.42 -4.55
C GLY A 211 32.92 18.02 -4.00
N GLU A 212 32.26 17.01 -4.56
CA GLU A 212 32.45 15.59 -4.18
C GLU A 212 33.25 14.81 -5.24
N PHE A 213 34.11 13.90 -4.77
CA PHE A 213 34.79 12.91 -5.62
C PHE A 213 34.97 11.56 -4.89
N ARG A 214 35.16 10.50 -5.67
CA ARG A 214 35.48 9.15 -5.17
C ARG A 214 36.99 8.99 -5.02
N VAL A 215 37.46 8.67 -3.83
CA VAL A 215 38.84 8.22 -3.58
C VAL A 215 38.92 6.70 -3.63
N VAL A 216 39.99 6.18 -4.21
CA VAL A 216 40.34 4.76 -4.23
C VAL A 216 41.54 4.55 -3.32
N ARG A 217 41.45 3.53 -2.47
CA ARG A 217 42.43 3.20 -1.45
C ARG A 217 43.27 1.98 -1.86
N GLU A 218 44.39 1.78 -1.16
CA GLU A 218 45.19 0.54 -1.27
C GLU A 218 44.43 -0.72 -0.82
N ASP A 219 43.39 -0.59 0.01
CA ASP A 219 42.49 -1.67 0.43
C ASP A 219 41.35 -1.96 -0.59
N GLU A 220 41.43 -1.37 -1.79
CA GLU A 220 40.40 -1.32 -2.86
C GLU A 220 39.05 -0.68 -2.44
N VAL A 221 38.89 -0.20 -1.20
CA VAL A 221 37.63 0.39 -0.73
C VAL A 221 37.47 1.81 -1.31
N VAL A 222 36.46 1.98 -2.16
CA VAL A 222 36.08 3.31 -2.65
C VAL A 222 35.33 4.08 -1.55
N ARG A 223 35.76 5.31 -1.26
CA ARG A 223 35.02 6.27 -0.42
C ARG A 223 34.60 7.49 -1.24
N THR A 224 33.44 8.06 -0.93
CA THR A 224 33.03 9.37 -1.46
C THR A 224 33.40 10.44 -0.45
N VAL A 225 34.12 11.46 -0.90
CA VAL A 225 34.64 12.54 -0.07
C VAL A 225 34.13 13.88 -0.59
N HIS A 226 33.59 14.69 0.31
CA HIS A 226 33.20 16.08 0.05
C HIS A 226 34.34 17.00 0.47
N MET A 227 34.91 17.76 -0.47
CA MET A 227 35.99 18.71 -0.25
C MET A 227 35.45 20.14 -0.30
N ALA A 228 35.78 20.92 0.73
CA ALA A 228 35.49 22.35 0.80
C ALA A 228 36.75 23.11 1.24
N GLY A 229 37.13 24.22 0.60
CA GLY A 229 38.39 24.90 0.88
C GLY A 229 38.53 26.28 0.25
N GLU A 230 39.55 27.03 0.65
CA GLU A 230 39.81 28.38 0.18
C GLU A 230 41.32 28.60 -0.10
N PRO A 231 41.66 29.45 -1.09
CA PRO A 231 43.02 29.91 -1.32
C PRO A 231 43.38 31.02 -0.32
N VAL A 232 44.57 30.92 0.28
CA VAL A 232 45.20 31.99 1.06
C VAL A 232 46.04 32.81 0.09
N LEU A 233 45.76 34.12 -0.02
CA LEU A 233 46.44 35.01 -0.97
C LEU A 233 47.59 35.79 -0.30
N ASP A 234 48.65 36.05 -1.05
CA ASP A 234 49.75 36.93 -0.64
C ASP A 234 49.43 38.43 -0.83
N THR A 235 50.42 39.28 -0.52
CA THR A 235 50.31 40.74 -0.66
C THR A 235 50.19 41.24 -2.10
N ASP A 236 50.56 40.42 -3.09
CA ASP A 236 50.46 40.74 -4.52
C ASP A 236 49.17 40.16 -5.14
N GLY A 237 48.37 39.42 -4.35
CA GLY A 237 47.10 38.82 -4.74
C GLY A 237 47.23 37.44 -5.38
N SER A 238 48.39 36.78 -5.28
CA SER A 238 48.63 35.43 -5.78
C SER A 238 48.38 34.38 -4.69
N THR A 239 48.02 33.16 -5.06
CA THR A 239 47.79 32.08 -4.09
C THR A 239 49.10 31.64 -3.42
N ALA A 240 49.18 31.78 -2.10
CA ALA A 240 50.34 31.46 -1.26
C ALA A 240 50.24 30.08 -0.60
N SER A 241 49.06 29.73 -0.10
CA SER A 241 48.71 28.35 0.29
C SER A 241 47.28 28.04 -0.13
N MET A 242 46.97 26.75 -0.27
CA MET A 242 45.61 26.27 -0.44
C MET A 242 45.25 25.43 0.78
N TRP A 243 44.15 25.76 1.46
CA TRP A 243 43.66 25.02 2.61
C TRP A 243 42.31 24.38 2.27
N ALA A 244 42.08 23.14 2.72
CA ALA A 244 40.82 22.44 2.54
C ALA A 244 40.45 21.52 3.71
N VAL A 245 39.16 21.31 3.90
CA VAL A 245 38.56 20.25 4.72
C VAL A 245 37.92 19.21 3.80
N LEU A 246 38.09 17.94 4.15
CA LEU A 246 37.62 16.79 3.37
C LEU A 246 36.84 15.86 4.30
N ARG A 247 35.56 15.64 3.98
CA ARG A 247 34.63 14.84 4.79
C ARG A 247 34.22 13.54 4.10
N ASP A 248 34.29 12.43 4.83
CA ASP A 248 33.74 11.15 4.36
C ASP A 248 32.20 11.17 4.39
N VAL A 249 31.60 11.16 3.20
CA VAL A 249 30.15 11.12 2.95
C VAL A 249 29.67 9.76 2.42
N SER A 250 30.54 8.74 2.42
CA SER A 250 30.26 7.42 1.84
C SER A 250 29.03 6.73 2.43
N GLU A 251 28.80 6.85 3.75
CA GLU A 251 27.60 6.30 4.40
C GLU A 251 26.33 7.09 4.09
N LEU A 252 26.43 8.41 3.94
CA LEU A 252 25.32 9.29 3.58
C LEU A 252 24.84 8.95 2.16
N ARG A 253 25.74 9.01 1.17
CA ARG A 253 25.45 8.70 -0.23
C ARG A 253 25.00 7.24 -0.45
N ARG A 254 25.50 6.28 0.35
CA ARG A 254 24.97 4.89 0.37
C ARG A 254 23.53 4.82 0.90
N SER A 255 23.22 5.52 1.98
CA SER A 255 21.88 5.51 2.60
C SER A 255 20.85 6.19 1.70
N GLU A 256 21.19 7.33 1.11
CA GLU A 256 20.35 8.05 0.14
C GLU A 256 20.02 7.19 -1.09
N ARG A 257 21.02 6.49 -1.63
CA ARG A 257 20.84 5.59 -2.78
C ARG A 257 19.85 4.47 -2.47
N ALA A 258 20.04 3.76 -1.35
CA ALA A 258 19.14 2.69 -0.91
C ALA A 258 17.71 3.19 -0.68
N VAL A 259 17.54 4.39 -0.13
CA VAL A 259 16.23 5.04 0.05
C VAL A 259 15.59 5.39 -1.30
N ARG A 260 16.35 5.91 -2.28
CA ARG A 260 15.86 6.23 -3.63
C ARG A 260 15.43 4.96 -4.39
N GLU A 261 16.28 3.93 -4.42
CA GLU A 261 16.00 2.63 -5.07
C GLU A 261 14.76 1.93 -4.48
N SER A 262 14.61 1.95 -3.15
CA SER A 262 13.43 1.43 -2.46
C SER A 262 12.16 2.22 -2.81
N ARG A 263 12.23 3.57 -2.80
CA ARG A 263 11.11 4.44 -3.19
C ARG A 263 10.66 4.20 -4.62
N ASP A 264 11.58 4.08 -5.57
CA ASP A 264 11.25 3.90 -6.98
C ASP A 264 10.75 2.47 -7.27
N THR A 265 11.23 1.46 -6.55
CA THR A 265 10.63 0.11 -6.55
C THR A 265 9.18 0.13 -6.05
N LEU A 266 8.90 0.79 -4.93
CA LEU A 266 7.54 0.95 -4.39
C LEU A 266 6.63 1.77 -5.32
N ARG A 267 7.15 2.83 -5.96
CA ARG A 267 6.43 3.59 -6.99
C ARG A 267 6.08 2.72 -8.20
N HIS A 268 7.01 1.87 -8.65
CA HIS A 268 6.80 0.95 -9.77
C HIS A 268 5.73 -0.09 -9.46
N GLN A 269 5.81 -0.76 -8.30
CA GLN A 269 4.81 -1.72 -7.83
C GLN A 269 3.42 -1.08 -7.70
N ARG A 270 3.33 0.10 -7.07
CA ARG A 270 2.07 0.86 -6.95
C ARG A 270 1.49 1.27 -8.31
N ARG A 271 2.33 1.51 -9.33
CA ARG A 271 1.88 1.80 -10.70
C ARG A 271 1.30 0.56 -11.37
N ILE A 272 1.95 -0.61 -11.27
CA ILE A 272 1.44 -1.88 -11.81
C ILE A 272 0.08 -2.20 -11.19
N ALA A 273 0.00 -2.28 -9.85
CA ALA A 273 -1.23 -2.66 -9.15
C ALA A 273 -2.41 -1.71 -9.45
N ARG A 274 -2.16 -0.39 -9.63
CA ARG A 274 -3.18 0.56 -10.09
C ARG A 274 -3.65 0.30 -11.52
N THR A 275 -2.76 -0.11 -12.42
CA THR A 275 -3.10 -0.43 -13.82
C THR A 275 -3.86 -1.75 -13.92
N GLU A 276 -3.42 -2.80 -13.23
CA GLU A 276 -4.14 -4.08 -13.13
C GLU A 276 -5.54 -3.89 -12.54
N ARG A 277 -5.65 -3.13 -11.44
CA ARG A 277 -6.95 -2.79 -10.83
C ARG A 277 -7.86 -2.06 -11.82
N ARG A 278 -7.35 -1.08 -12.58
CA ARG A 278 -8.16 -0.33 -13.55
C ARG A 278 -8.68 -1.25 -14.66
N LEU A 279 -7.82 -2.11 -15.22
CA LEU A 279 -8.20 -3.10 -16.24
C LEU A 279 -9.26 -4.08 -15.72
N ALA A 280 -9.20 -4.47 -14.46
CA ALA A 280 -10.21 -5.34 -13.85
C ALA A 280 -11.58 -4.65 -13.73
N VAL A 281 -11.63 -3.37 -13.30
CA VAL A 281 -12.89 -2.58 -13.31
C VAL A 281 -13.42 -2.43 -14.74
N GLU A 282 -12.57 -2.03 -15.69
CA GLU A 282 -12.94 -1.83 -17.09
C GLU A 282 -13.54 -3.10 -17.72
N VAL A 283 -13.01 -4.29 -17.41
CA VAL A 283 -13.58 -5.58 -17.87
C VAL A 283 -14.88 -5.93 -17.15
N GLN A 284 -15.00 -5.66 -15.85
CA GLN A 284 -16.22 -5.94 -15.09
C GLN A 284 -17.40 -5.06 -15.52
N GLU A 285 -17.20 -3.74 -15.61
CA GLU A 285 -18.26 -2.79 -16.00
C GLU A 285 -18.69 -2.97 -17.47
N ALA A 286 -17.81 -3.48 -18.34
CA ALA A 286 -18.13 -3.75 -19.74
C ALA A 286 -18.97 -5.03 -19.96
N VAL A 287 -19.07 -5.94 -18.97
CA VAL A 287 -19.67 -7.27 -19.17
C VAL A 287 -20.84 -7.56 -18.21
N LEU A 288 -20.85 -6.98 -17.01
CA LEU A 288 -22.03 -6.96 -16.15
C LEU A 288 -23.20 -6.20 -16.84
N PRO A 289 -24.46 -6.48 -16.47
CA PRO A 289 -25.60 -5.87 -17.14
C PRO A 289 -25.65 -4.35 -16.92
N PRO A 290 -25.97 -3.54 -17.96
CA PRO A 290 -25.95 -2.08 -17.85
C PRO A 290 -27.17 -1.49 -17.14
N TRP A 291 -28.18 -2.29 -16.81
CA TRP A 291 -29.40 -1.82 -16.16
C TRP A 291 -29.17 -1.53 -14.68
N ARG A 292 -29.57 -0.34 -14.22
CA ARG A 292 -29.51 0.09 -12.82
C ARG A 292 -30.92 0.42 -12.33
N GLY A 293 -31.42 -0.35 -11.37
CA GLY A 293 -32.81 -0.28 -10.89
C GLY A 293 -33.63 -1.51 -11.27
N SER A 294 -34.95 -1.35 -11.34
CA SER A 294 -35.88 -2.38 -11.83
C SER A 294 -35.77 -2.57 -13.34
N LEU A 295 -35.65 -3.81 -13.78
CA LEU A 295 -35.82 -4.28 -15.15
C LEU A 295 -37.08 -5.16 -15.21
N ARG A 296 -37.88 -5.05 -16.27
CA ARG A 296 -39.00 -5.99 -16.52
C ARG A 296 -38.73 -6.85 -17.75
N LEU A 297 -38.74 -8.18 -17.59
CA LEU A 297 -38.58 -9.15 -18.67
C LEU A 297 -39.78 -10.12 -18.74
N PRO A 298 -40.33 -10.45 -19.93
CA PRO A 298 -39.98 -9.89 -21.22
C PRO A 298 -40.31 -8.39 -21.32
N ALA A 299 -39.59 -7.68 -22.18
CA ALA A 299 -39.79 -6.26 -22.45
C ALA A 299 -41.12 -6.03 -23.19
N ARG A 300 -41.69 -4.82 -23.04
CA ARG A 300 -42.94 -4.46 -23.75
C ARG A 300 -42.79 -4.46 -25.27
N ASP A 301 -41.59 -4.12 -25.74
CA ASP A 301 -41.19 -4.09 -27.15
C ASP A 301 -40.11 -5.16 -27.41
N GLY A 302 -40.32 -6.37 -26.87
CA GLY A 302 -39.39 -7.51 -26.90
C GLY A 302 -39.15 -8.14 -28.29
N PHE A 303 -38.54 -9.32 -28.31
CA PHE A 303 -38.05 -9.96 -29.54
C PHE A 303 -39.14 -10.08 -30.64
N PRO A 304 -38.89 -9.59 -31.88
CA PRO A 304 -39.87 -9.68 -32.96
C PRO A 304 -40.25 -11.13 -33.30
N GLY A 305 -41.44 -11.55 -32.85
CA GLY A 305 -41.94 -12.93 -32.96
C GLY A 305 -42.19 -13.62 -31.62
N ALA A 306 -41.63 -13.10 -30.52
CA ALA A 306 -42.05 -13.47 -29.17
C ALA A 306 -43.44 -12.89 -28.91
N GLY A 307 -44.49 -13.71 -29.10
CA GLY A 307 -45.87 -13.31 -28.81
C GLY A 307 -46.03 -12.88 -27.34
N PRO A 308 -46.87 -11.86 -27.06
CA PRO A 308 -46.95 -11.22 -25.75
C PRO A 308 -47.29 -12.22 -24.64
N ALA A 309 -46.64 -12.07 -23.49
CA ALA A 309 -46.87 -12.95 -22.34
C ALA A 309 -48.31 -12.84 -21.83
N PRO A 310 -49.00 -13.98 -21.56
CA PRO A 310 -50.38 -13.97 -21.07
C PRO A 310 -50.48 -13.29 -19.70
N ASP A 311 -51.58 -12.59 -19.47
CA ASP A 311 -51.97 -11.94 -18.20
C ASP A 311 -50.93 -10.99 -17.57
N GLY A 312 -49.99 -10.48 -18.36
CA GLY A 312 -48.88 -9.66 -17.86
C GLY A 312 -47.85 -10.45 -17.04
N ALA A 313 -47.76 -11.76 -17.28
CA ALA A 313 -46.75 -12.63 -16.68
C ALA A 313 -45.34 -12.21 -17.10
N ALA A 314 -44.58 -11.64 -16.16
CA ALA A 314 -43.23 -11.15 -16.37
C ALA A 314 -42.47 -11.23 -15.04
N LEU A 315 -41.15 -11.02 -15.09
CA LEU A 315 -40.31 -10.82 -13.91
C LEU A 315 -40.00 -9.33 -13.77
N ASP A 316 -40.30 -8.76 -12.60
CA ASP A 316 -39.67 -7.54 -12.12
C ASP A 316 -38.34 -7.94 -11.45
N LEU A 317 -37.24 -7.42 -11.96
CA LEU A 317 -35.88 -7.84 -11.67
C LEU A 317 -35.08 -6.68 -11.11
N ALA A 318 -34.29 -6.94 -10.07
CA ALA A 318 -33.30 -6.00 -9.57
C ALA A 318 -32.07 -6.75 -9.06
N ALA A 319 -30.92 -6.11 -9.06
CA ALA A 319 -29.68 -6.71 -8.57
C ALA A 319 -28.79 -5.68 -7.88
N HIS A 320 -27.87 -6.18 -7.05
CA HIS A 320 -26.84 -5.36 -6.42
C HIS A 320 -25.52 -6.13 -6.32
N TYR A 321 -24.44 -5.37 -6.49
CA TYR A 321 -23.07 -5.83 -6.33
C TYR A 321 -22.54 -5.29 -5.00
N LEU A 322 -22.13 -6.17 -4.10
CA LEU A 322 -21.60 -5.81 -2.79
C LEU A 322 -20.07 -5.98 -2.85
N PRO A 323 -19.29 -4.90 -3.08
CA PRO A 323 -17.83 -4.99 -3.15
C PRO A 323 -17.22 -5.29 -1.78
N SER A 324 -16.07 -5.94 -1.78
CA SER A 324 -15.20 -6.20 -0.63
C SER A 324 -14.60 -4.91 -0.05
N GLU A 325 -14.25 -4.95 1.24
CA GLU A 325 -13.56 -3.82 1.90
C GLU A 325 -12.15 -3.60 1.35
N SER A 326 -11.45 -4.72 1.08
CA SER A 326 -10.14 -4.75 0.46
C SER A 326 -10.28 -4.40 -1.03
N SER A 327 -10.53 -3.13 -1.33
CA SER A 327 -10.85 -2.66 -2.69
C SER A 327 -9.77 -2.93 -3.75
N ALA A 328 -8.60 -3.43 -3.35
CA ALA A 328 -7.59 -4.00 -4.24
C ALA A 328 -8.01 -5.34 -4.90
N GLN A 329 -9.00 -6.04 -4.35
CA GLN A 329 -9.39 -7.41 -4.71
C GLN A 329 -10.75 -7.44 -5.42
N ILE A 330 -10.79 -6.85 -6.63
CA ILE A 330 -11.95 -6.92 -7.52
C ILE A 330 -12.27 -8.39 -7.83
N GLY A 331 -13.50 -8.83 -7.51
CA GLY A 331 -13.92 -10.21 -7.62
C GLY A 331 -14.26 -10.68 -9.03
N GLY A 332 -14.54 -11.98 -9.15
CA GLY A 332 -15.12 -12.60 -10.34
C GLY A 332 -16.58 -13.03 -10.15
N ASP A 333 -17.29 -12.41 -9.21
CA ASP A 333 -18.72 -12.61 -8.96
C ASP A 333 -19.57 -11.87 -10.02
N TRP A 334 -20.70 -12.44 -10.45
CA TRP A 334 -21.60 -11.86 -11.43
C TRP A 334 -23.09 -12.12 -11.14
N TYR A 335 -23.92 -11.29 -11.77
CA TYR A 335 -25.35 -11.56 -12.02
C TYR A 335 -25.66 -11.24 -13.49
N ASP A 336 -26.69 -11.88 -14.05
CA ASP A 336 -27.18 -11.60 -15.40
C ASP A 336 -28.68 -11.90 -15.53
N ALA A 337 -29.36 -11.12 -16.37
CA ALA A 337 -30.74 -11.38 -16.76
C ALA A 337 -30.99 -10.89 -18.20
N LEU A 338 -31.59 -11.75 -19.03
CA LEU A 338 -31.73 -11.53 -20.47
C LEU A 338 -33.00 -12.18 -21.03
N GLU A 339 -33.69 -11.50 -21.93
CA GLU A 339 -34.78 -12.08 -22.73
C GLU A 339 -34.19 -12.94 -23.86
N LEU A 340 -34.62 -14.20 -23.95
CA LEU A 340 -34.17 -15.15 -24.97
C LEU A 340 -35.09 -15.10 -26.20
N PRO A 341 -34.59 -15.43 -27.42
CA PRO A 341 -35.36 -15.30 -28.66
C PRO A 341 -36.64 -16.14 -28.75
N ASP A 342 -36.84 -17.11 -27.86
CA ASP A 342 -38.02 -17.97 -27.76
C ASP A 342 -39.11 -17.43 -26.80
N GLY A 343 -38.81 -16.33 -26.09
CA GLY A 343 -39.65 -15.66 -25.11
C GLY A 343 -39.42 -16.05 -23.64
N HIS A 344 -38.42 -16.90 -23.35
CA HIS A 344 -38.03 -17.18 -21.95
C HIS A 344 -37.13 -16.07 -21.39
N THR A 345 -37.03 -15.98 -20.08
CA THR A 345 -36.02 -15.13 -19.40
C THR A 345 -34.90 -16.01 -18.84
N LEU A 346 -33.65 -15.73 -19.24
CA LEU A 346 -32.45 -16.22 -18.58
C LEU A 346 -32.23 -15.46 -17.27
N LEU A 347 -31.88 -16.17 -16.21
CA LEU A 347 -31.30 -15.63 -14.97
C LEU A 347 -30.00 -16.39 -14.67
N SER A 348 -28.93 -15.69 -14.30
CA SER A 348 -27.71 -16.32 -13.79
C SER A 348 -27.10 -15.50 -12.66
N VAL A 349 -26.51 -16.20 -11.70
CA VAL A 349 -25.65 -15.66 -10.64
C VAL A 349 -24.50 -16.63 -10.44
N GLY A 350 -23.31 -16.14 -10.14
CA GLY A 350 -22.18 -17.00 -9.80
C GLY A 350 -20.96 -16.22 -9.36
N GLY A 351 -19.90 -16.93 -9.03
CA GLY A 351 -18.60 -16.37 -8.68
C GLY A 351 -17.49 -17.40 -8.77
N LEU A 352 -16.28 -16.92 -9.05
CA LEU A 352 -15.10 -17.76 -9.23
C LEU A 352 -13.96 -17.40 -8.27
N THR A 353 -13.12 -18.38 -7.96
CA THR A 353 -11.99 -18.22 -7.04
C THR A 353 -10.88 -17.36 -7.64
N GLY A 354 -10.54 -16.26 -6.96
CA GLY A 354 -9.48 -15.34 -7.36
C GLY A 354 -9.95 -13.88 -7.34
N HIS A 355 -9.07 -12.97 -7.76
CA HIS A 355 -9.35 -11.54 -7.85
C HIS A 355 -8.47 -10.85 -8.92
N GLY A 356 -8.86 -9.64 -9.34
CA GLY A 356 -8.16 -8.83 -10.33
C GLY A 356 -8.37 -9.31 -11.77
N VAL A 357 -7.50 -8.87 -12.69
CA VAL A 357 -7.67 -9.02 -14.16
C VAL A 357 -7.97 -10.47 -14.57
N THR A 358 -7.22 -11.44 -14.02
CA THR A 358 -7.44 -12.87 -14.28
C THR A 358 -8.86 -13.30 -13.93
N ALA A 359 -9.39 -12.85 -12.79
CA ALA A 359 -10.72 -13.23 -12.34
C ALA A 359 -11.81 -12.56 -13.19
N THR A 360 -11.69 -11.26 -13.47
CA THR A 360 -12.68 -10.53 -14.29
C THR A 360 -12.68 -11.00 -15.75
N CYS A 361 -11.53 -11.40 -16.31
CA CYS A 361 -11.46 -12.03 -17.63
C CYS A 361 -12.09 -13.44 -17.64
N GLY A 362 -11.88 -14.24 -16.58
CA GLY A 362 -12.54 -15.53 -16.42
C GLY A 362 -14.07 -15.40 -16.33
N MET A 363 -14.54 -14.47 -15.50
CA MET A 363 -15.96 -14.10 -15.40
C MET A 363 -16.53 -13.68 -16.76
N ALA A 364 -15.82 -12.83 -17.50
CA ALA A 364 -16.26 -12.36 -18.81
C ALA A 364 -16.40 -13.49 -19.84
N MET A 365 -15.43 -14.42 -19.86
CA MET A 365 -15.47 -15.62 -20.71
C MET A 365 -16.68 -16.51 -20.38
N LEU A 366 -16.89 -16.80 -19.09
CA LEU A 366 -17.96 -17.67 -18.61
C LEU A 366 -19.34 -17.05 -18.85
N LEU A 367 -19.51 -15.77 -18.58
CA LEU A 367 -20.77 -15.07 -18.78
C LEU A 367 -21.11 -14.92 -20.29
N GLY A 368 -20.10 -14.69 -21.14
CA GLY A 368 -20.26 -14.77 -22.60
C GLY A 368 -20.71 -16.17 -23.06
N ALA A 369 -20.14 -17.24 -22.47
CA ALA A 369 -20.51 -18.61 -22.77
C ALA A 369 -21.93 -18.97 -22.29
N VAL A 370 -22.34 -18.52 -21.09
CA VAL A 370 -23.72 -18.65 -20.58
C VAL A 370 -24.72 -17.98 -21.53
N ARG A 371 -24.50 -16.69 -21.86
CA ARG A 371 -25.36 -15.93 -22.76
C ARG A 371 -25.48 -16.61 -24.13
N GLY A 372 -24.36 -16.98 -24.74
CA GLY A 372 -24.33 -17.64 -26.04
C GLY A 372 -25.03 -19.01 -26.06
N MET A 373 -24.90 -19.80 -24.99
CA MET A 373 -25.57 -21.10 -24.90
C MET A 373 -27.08 -20.99 -24.62
N ALA A 374 -27.49 -20.03 -23.78
CA ALA A 374 -28.90 -19.78 -23.51
C ALA A 374 -29.64 -19.26 -24.76
N VAL A 375 -29.00 -18.35 -25.52
CA VAL A 375 -29.53 -17.88 -26.82
C VAL A 375 -29.63 -19.02 -27.85
N ALA A 376 -28.77 -20.03 -27.76
CA ALA A 376 -28.86 -21.26 -28.56
C ALA A 376 -29.87 -22.30 -28.02
N GLY A 377 -30.69 -21.95 -27.03
CA GLY A 377 -31.75 -22.81 -26.48
C GLY A 377 -31.25 -24.02 -25.68
N ILE A 378 -30.04 -23.95 -25.12
CA ILE A 378 -29.45 -25.06 -24.34
C ILE A 378 -29.96 -25.00 -22.90
N GLU A 379 -30.49 -26.12 -22.41
CA GLU A 379 -31.08 -26.21 -21.06
C GLU A 379 -30.05 -26.04 -19.93
N PRO A 380 -30.42 -25.49 -18.75
CA PRO A 380 -29.48 -25.12 -17.69
C PRO A 380 -28.51 -26.21 -17.24
N GLY A 381 -28.94 -27.48 -17.12
CA GLY A 381 -28.04 -28.58 -16.75
C GLY A 381 -26.96 -28.83 -17.82
N ALA A 382 -27.33 -28.72 -19.09
CA ALA A 382 -26.41 -28.82 -20.23
C ALA A 382 -25.50 -27.60 -20.37
N VAL A 383 -25.94 -26.40 -19.95
CA VAL A 383 -25.07 -25.22 -19.82
C VAL A 383 -23.96 -25.49 -18.80
N MET A 384 -24.30 -25.95 -17.59
CA MET A 384 -23.31 -26.24 -16.54
C MET A 384 -22.27 -27.29 -16.98
N GLY A 385 -22.73 -28.39 -17.59
CA GLY A 385 -21.82 -29.41 -18.14
C GLY A 385 -20.84 -28.88 -19.20
N ARG A 386 -21.28 -27.93 -20.04
CA ARG A 386 -20.43 -27.28 -21.05
C ARG A 386 -19.48 -26.24 -20.46
N LEU A 387 -19.90 -25.49 -19.43
CA LEU A 387 -19.00 -24.59 -18.69
C LEU A 387 -17.87 -25.37 -17.98
N ASN A 388 -18.20 -26.52 -17.39
CA ASN A 388 -17.21 -27.41 -16.78
C ASN A 388 -16.20 -27.95 -17.82
N GLN A 389 -16.65 -28.27 -19.03
CA GLN A 389 -15.77 -28.64 -20.15
C GLN A 389 -14.90 -27.47 -20.65
N LEU A 390 -15.45 -26.25 -20.71
CA LEU A 390 -14.72 -25.03 -21.09
C LEU A 390 -13.60 -24.71 -20.09
N LEU A 391 -13.86 -24.85 -18.79
CA LEU A 391 -12.85 -24.69 -17.74
C LEU A 391 -11.77 -25.77 -17.81
N ALA A 392 -12.14 -27.02 -18.13
CA ALA A 392 -11.18 -28.12 -18.27
C ALA A 392 -10.20 -27.98 -19.45
N VAL A 393 -10.49 -27.08 -20.42
CA VAL A 393 -9.57 -26.72 -21.52
C VAL A 393 -8.99 -25.30 -21.40
N SER A 394 -9.29 -24.60 -20.31
CA SER A 394 -8.76 -23.26 -20.03
C SER A 394 -7.28 -23.32 -19.63
N SER A 395 -6.47 -22.39 -20.14
CA SER A 395 -5.09 -22.18 -19.68
C SER A 395 -4.99 -21.66 -18.23
N GLN A 396 -6.11 -21.24 -17.65
CA GLN A 396 -6.23 -20.77 -16.26
C GLN A 396 -7.28 -21.63 -15.54
N PRO A 397 -6.87 -22.56 -14.66
CA PRO A 397 -7.82 -23.34 -13.87
C PRO A 397 -8.45 -22.45 -12.80
N ALA A 398 -9.77 -22.42 -12.76
CA ALA A 398 -10.56 -21.70 -11.76
C ALA A 398 -11.68 -22.61 -11.24
N LEU A 399 -11.99 -22.49 -9.95
CA LEU A 399 -13.17 -23.11 -9.36
C LEU A 399 -14.31 -22.10 -9.39
N VAL A 400 -15.49 -22.52 -9.86
CA VAL A 400 -16.61 -21.61 -10.10
C VAL A 400 -17.90 -22.16 -9.50
N GLY A 401 -18.50 -21.37 -8.62
CA GLY A 401 -19.87 -21.57 -8.14
C GLY A 401 -20.84 -20.85 -9.06
N ALA A 402 -21.89 -21.51 -9.56
CA ALA A 402 -22.86 -20.87 -10.44
C ALA A 402 -24.28 -21.43 -10.32
N VAL A 403 -25.27 -20.58 -10.61
CA VAL A 403 -26.66 -20.92 -10.92
C VAL A 403 -27.00 -20.38 -12.33
N CYS A 404 -27.74 -21.18 -13.07
CA CYS A 404 -28.39 -20.79 -14.32
C CYS A 404 -29.84 -21.23 -14.28
N ALA A 405 -30.75 -20.34 -14.63
CA ALA A 405 -32.19 -20.62 -14.69
C ALA A 405 -32.82 -20.02 -15.95
N ARG A 406 -33.86 -20.67 -16.44
CA ARG A 406 -34.66 -20.26 -17.60
C ARG A 406 -36.13 -20.28 -17.19
N TYR A 407 -36.75 -19.10 -17.20
CA TYR A 407 -38.14 -18.89 -16.80
C TYR A 407 -39.02 -18.78 -18.04
N ASP A 408 -40.05 -19.62 -18.15
CA ASP A 408 -41.12 -19.46 -19.13
C ASP A 408 -42.24 -18.59 -18.55
N PRO A 409 -42.48 -17.36 -19.07
CA PRO A 409 -43.59 -16.54 -18.60
C PRO A 409 -44.98 -17.12 -18.95
N ARG A 410 -45.08 -18.00 -19.96
CA ARG A 410 -46.37 -18.57 -20.41
C ARG A 410 -46.88 -19.61 -19.41
N THR A 411 -46.05 -20.56 -19.01
CA THR A 411 -46.39 -21.54 -17.97
C THR A 411 -46.06 -21.08 -16.56
N ARG A 412 -45.27 -20.00 -16.37
CA ARG A 412 -44.70 -19.53 -15.09
C ARG A 412 -43.78 -20.55 -14.41
N THR A 413 -43.04 -21.32 -15.23
CA THR A 413 -42.15 -22.39 -14.78
C THR A 413 -40.70 -21.93 -14.81
N LEU A 414 -39.95 -22.25 -13.76
CA LEU A 414 -38.51 -21.98 -13.65
C LEU A 414 -37.73 -23.29 -13.74
N ALA A 415 -37.13 -23.57 -14.89
CA ALA A 415 -36.14 -24.64 -15.04
C ALA A 415 -34.76 -24.12 -14.62
N TRP A 416 -34.03 -24.81 -13.74
CA TRP A 416 -32.75 -24.32 -13.22
C TRP A 416 -31.76 -25.43 -12.85
N ALA A 417 -30.47 -25.08 -12.93
CA ALA A 417 -29.34 -25.91 -12.54
C ALA A 417 -28.34 -25.10 -11.70
N GLN A 418 -27.55 -25.80 -10.88
CA GLN A 418 -26.49 -25.21 -10.06
C GLN A 418 -25.23 -26.06 -10.06
N ALA A 419 -24.11 -25.42 -9.72
CA ALA A 419 -22.82 -26.05 -9.58
C ALA A 419 -22.09 -25.45 -8.37
N GLY A 420 -22.04 -26.17 -7.24
CA GLY A 420 -21.34 -25.74 -6.02
C GLY A 420 -21.78 -24.37 -5.46
N HIS A 421 -23.07 -24.03 -5.56
CA HIS A 421 -23.59 -22.70 -5.25
C HIS A 421 -24.83 -22.77 -4.33
N PRO A 422 -25.11 -21.74 -3.51
CA PRO A 422 -26.38 -21.67 -2.77
C PRO A 422 -27.60 -21.87 -3.68
N ALA A 423 -28.59 -22.60 -3.17
CA ALA A 423 -29.88 -22.74 -3.83
C ALA A 423 -30.62 -21.39 -3.82
N PRO A 424 -31.31 -21.01 -4.92
CA PRO A 424 -32.20 -19.85 -4.90
C PRO A 424 -33.24 -19.98 -3.79
N LEU A 425 -33.58 -18.86 -3.16
CA LEU A 425 -34.58 -18.79 -2.09
C LEU A 425 -35.91 -18.28 -2.67
N LEU A 426 -36.98 -19.06 -2.51
CA LEU A 426 -38.33 -18.70 -2.91
C LEU A 426 -39.13 -18.19 -1.70
N PHE A 427 -39.71 -17.01 -1.85
CA PHE A 427 -40.55 -16.35 -0.86
C PHE A 427 -42.00 -16.27 -1.37
N ARG A 428 -42.93 -16.77 -0.54
CA ARG A 428 -44.37 -16.83 -0.82
C ARG A 428 -45.17 -16.62 0.46
N ASP A 429 -46.24 -15.82 0.36
CA ASP A 429 -47.23 -15.54 1.43
C ASP A 429 -46.62 -15.31 2.83
N GLY A 430 -45.56 -14.48 2.90
CA GLY A 430 -44.88 -14.10 4.15
C GLY A 430 -43.73 -15.01 4.60
N THR A 431 -43.49 -16.13 3.90
CA THR A 431 -42.49 -17.15 4.28
C THR A 431 -41.43 -17.32 3.19
N GLY A 432 -40.25 -17.82 3.56
CA GLY A 432 -39.16 -18.17 2.62
C GLY A 432 -38.73 -19.63 2.75
N ARG A 433 -38.28 -20.24 1.65
CA ARG A 433 -37.58 -21.54 1.63
C ARG A 433 -36.48 -21.57 0.56
N PRO A 434 -35.41 -22.35 0.73
CA PRO A 434 -34.57 -22.74 -0.41
C PRO A 434 -35.38 -23.58 -1.41
N LEU A 435 -35.04 -23.47 -2.69
CA LEU A 435 -35.47 -24.43 -3.71
C LEU A 435 -34.75 -25.77 -3.52
N ARG A 436 -35.36 -26.86 -3.99
CA ARG A 436 -34.72 -28.18 -3.96
C ARG A 436 -33.54 -28.21 -4.95
N SER A 437 -32.32 -28.23 -4.43
CA SER A 437 -31.10 -28.29 -5.24
C SER A 437 -31.07 -29.48 -6.21
N PRO A 438 -30.78 -29.26 -7.50
CA PRO A 438 -30.31 -30.31 -8.38
C PRO A 438 -28.86 -30.70 -8.06
N ASP A 439 -28.49 -31.94 -8.37
CA ASP A 439 -27.13 -32.46 -8.27
C ASP A 439 -26.19 -31.74 -9.27
N GLY A 440 -25.11 -31.16 -8.74
CA GLY A 440 -24.06 -30.50 -9.50
C GLY A 440 -22.88 -30.08 -8.60
N VAL A 441 -21.66 -30.48 -8.98
CA VAL A 441 -20.41 -30.14 -8.27
C VAL A 441 -19.83 -28.81 -8.77
N LEU A 442 -19.02 -28.14 -7.94
CA LEU A 442 -18.33 -26.89 -8.30
C LEU A 442 -17.63 -27.01 -9.67
N LEU A 443 -17.86 -26.07 -10.60
CA LEU A 443 -17.30 -26.16 -11.95
C LEU A 443 -15.77 -26.06 -11.88
N GLY A 444 -15.08 -26.82 -12.73
CA GLY A 444 -13.62 -26.93 -12.73
C GLY A 444 -13.04 -27.92 -11.70
N ALA A 445 -13.84 -28.38 -10.71
CA ALA A 445 -13.36 -29.33 -9.69
C ALA A 445 -13.22 -30.77 -10.23
N THR A 446 -14.15 -31.20 -11.10
CA THR A 446 -14.20 -32.59 -11.60
C THR A 446 -14.51 -32.60 -13.09
N THR A 447 -13.52 -32.92 -13.91
CA THR A 447 -13.69 -33.08 -15.37
C THR A 447 -14.72 -34.17 -15.68
N GLY A 448 -15.68 -33.87 -16.56
CA GLY A 448 -16.71 -34.82 -16.98
C GLY A 448 -17.84 -35.05 -15.96
N ALA A 449 -17.92 -34.25 -14.90
CA ALA A 449 -19.05 -34.30 -13.97
C ALA A 449 -20.40 -34.05 -14.68
N ALA A 450 -21.43 -34.76 -14.23
CA ALA A 450 -22.81 -34.57 -14.67
C ALA A 450 -23.49 -33.46 -13.86
N TYR A 451 -24.43 -32.77 -14.50
CA TYR A 451 -25.22 -31.68 -13.93
C TYR A 451 -26.68 -31.91 -14.25
N THR A 452 -27.50 -31.98 -13.21
CA THR A 452 -28.95 -32.14 -13.34
C THR A 452 -29.66 -30.78 -13.29
N GLN A 453 -30.97 -30.77 -13.48
CA GLN A 453 -31.80 -29.57 -13.35
C GLN A 453 -33.12 -29.91 -12.66
N CYS A 454 -33.73 -28.92 -12.02
CA CYS A 454 -35.05 -29.00 -11.42
C CYS A 454 -35.98 -27.95 -12.01
N GLU A 455 -37.29 -28.20 -11.89
CA GLU A 455 -38.34 -27.27 -12.27
C GLU A 455 -39.12 -26.87 -11.01
N GLU A 456 -39.39 -25.57 -10.86
CA GLU A 456 -40.25 -25.03 -9.79
C GLU A 456 -41.36 -24.18 -10.45
N ARG A 457 -42.60 -24.30 -9.93
CA ARG A 457 -43.76 -23.62 -10.49
C ARG A 457 -44.10 -22.37 -9.67
N LEU A 458 -43.87 -21.21 -10.27
CA LEU A 458 -44.02 -19.92 -9.61
C LEU A 458 -45.46 -19.37 -9.76
N GLU A 459 -45.84 -18.53 -8.81
CA GLU A 459 -47.16 -17.89 -8.70
C GLU A 459 -47.03 -16.35 -8.70
N PRO A 460 -48.08 -15.60 -9.11
CA PRO A 460 -48.06 -14.13 -9.07
C PRO A 460 -47.86 -13.62 -7.65
N GLY A 461 -46.84 -12.77 -7.46
CA GLY A 461 -46.40 -12.28 -6.16
C GLY A 461 -45.23 -13.04 -5.55
N ASP A 462 -44.87 -14.23 -6.06
CA ASP A 462 -43.65 -14.95 -5.65
C ASP A 462 -42.41 -14.08 -5.87
N LEU A 463 -41.45 -14.22 -4.96
CA LEU A 463 -40.16 -13.57 -5.06
C LEU A 463 -39.04 -14.60 -4.93
N LEU A 464 -38.10 -14.57 -5.87
CA LEU A 464 -36.94 -15.44 -5.94
C LEU A 464 -35.68 -14.62 -5.66
N VAL A 465 -34.83 -15.06 -4.72
CA VAL A 465 -33.52 -14.48 -4.45
C VAL A 465 -32.44 -15.47 -4.89
N LEU A 466 -31.60 -15.06 -5.84
CA LEU A 466 -30.34 -15.71 -6.18
C LEU A 466 -29.21 -14.88 -5.56
N HIS A 467 -28.29 -15.52 -4.84
CA HIS A 467 -27.14 -14.82 -4.25
C HIS A 467 -25.89 -15.68 -4.31
N THR A 468 -24.71 -15.06 -4.44
CA THR A 468 -23.45 -15.81 -4.28
C THR A 468 -23.23 -16.16 -2.81
N GLY A 469 -22.51 -17.25 -2.56
CA GLY A 469 -22.26 -17.78 -1.21
C GLY A 469 -21.35 -16.91 -0.32
N ARG A 470 -21.09 -15.66 -0.73
CA ARG A 470 -20.11 -14.73 -0.16
C ARG A 470 -20.76 -13.50 0.50
N LEU A 471 -22.10 -13.48 0.58
CA LEU A 471 -22.86 -12.42 1.28
C LEU A 471 -22.52 -12.34 2.78
N ALA A 472 -22.14 -13.46 3.40
CA ALA A 472 -21.62 -13.52 4.77
C ALA A 472 -20.36 -14.40 4.80
N ARG A 473 -19.80 -14.62 6.00
CA ARG A 473 -18.61 -15.46 6.22
C ARG A 473 -18.80 -16.92 5.77
N ASP A 474 -20.04 -17.40 5.79
CA ASP A 474 -20.45 -18.71 5.30
C ASP A 474 -21.82 -18.61 4.59
N ALA A 475 -22.12 -19.61 3.76
CA ALA A 475 -23.32 -19.62 2.93
C ALA A 475 -24.61 -19.99 3.69
N GLU A 476 -24.50 -20.64 4.85
CA GLU A 476 -25.62 -21.12 5.64
C GLU A 476 -26.21 -19.97 6.47
N GLY A 477 -25.37 -19.25 7.22
CA GLY A 477 -25.74 -18.01 7.90
C GLY A 477 -26.19 -16.89 6.94
N ALA A 478 -25.63 -16.82 5.72
CA ALA A 478 -26.17 -15.94 4.67
C ALA A 478 -27.62 -16.32 4.30
N THR A 479 -27.89 -17.62 4.15
CA THR A 479 -29.23 -18.14 3.84
C THR A 479 -30.20 -17.90 5.00
N GLU A 480 -29.83 -18.21 6.25
CA GLU A 480 -30.68 -17.98 7.43
C GLU A 480 -31.09 -16.51 7.57
N ARG A 481 -30.13 -15.58 7.41
CA ARG A 481 -30.38 -14.13 7.44
C ARG A 481 -31.31 -13.68 6.31
N LEU A 482 -31.13 -14.17 5.09
CA LEU A 482 -32.05 -13.87 3.98
C LEU A 482 -33.46 -14.41 4.25
N LEU A 483 -33.59 -15.61 4.82
CA LEU A 483 -34.88 -16.19 5.20
C LEU A 483 -35.55 -15.38 6.33
N ALA A 484 -34.78 -14.86 7.30
CA ALA A 484 -35.29 -13.97 8.34
C ALA A 484 -35.84 -12.63 7.80
N LEU A 485 -35.39 -12.17 6.63
CA LEU A 485 -35.93 -10.99 5.95
C LEU A 485 -37.29 -11.24 5.26
N ALA A 486 -37.81 -12.48 5.24
CA ALA A 486 -39.03 -12.85 4.52
C ALA A 486 -40.20 -11.84 4.66
N PRO A 487 -40.59 -11.36 5.86
CA PRO A 487 -41.71 -10.43 5.99
C PRO A 487 -41.48 -9.10 5.26
N ARG A 488 -40.24 -8.58 5.30
CA ARG A 488 -39.87 -7.34 4.58
C ARG A 488 -39.87 -7.57 3.07
N LEU A 489 -39.28 -8.69 2.61
CA LEU A 489 -39.17 -9.01 1.19
C LEU A 489 -40.55 -9.27 0.54
N THR A 490 -41.48 -9.92 1.25
CA THR A 490 -42.84 -10.16 0.73
C THR A 490 -43.73 -8.93 0.77
N ALA A 491 -43.51 -7.99 1.69
CA ALA A 491 -44.30 -6.76 1.82
C ALA A 491 -43.89 -5.64 0.85
N ALA A 492 -42.65 -5.68 0.35
CA ALA A 492 -42.12 -4.71 -0.61
C ALA A 492 -42.88 -4.71 -1.96
N GLU A 493 -43.02 -3.55 -2.59
CA GLU A 493 -43.83 -3.41 -3.82
C GLU A 493 -43.13 -3.92 -5.09
N GLY A 494 -41.79 -3.97 -5.09
CA GLY A 494 -40.99 -4.36 -6.26
C GLY A 494 -39.58 -4.84 -5.89
N ALA A 495 -38.91 -5.50 -6.84
CA ALA A 495 -37.61 -6.14 -6.64
C ALA A 495 -36.52 -5.16 -6.18
N GLN A 496 -36.55 -3.90 -6.65
CA GLN A 496 -35.57 -2.88 -6.26
C GLN A 496 -35.60 -2.54 -4.76
N GLU A 497 -36.77 -2.59 -4.13
CA GLU A 497 -36.92 -2.36 -2.69
C GLU A 497 -36.48 -3.58 -1.87
N CYS A 498 -36.71 -4.78 -2.39
CA CYS A 498 -36.17 -6.02 -1.83
C CYS A 498 -34.64 -6.01 -1.86
N VAL A 499 -34.05 -5.57 -2.99
CA VAL A 499 -32.61 -5.42 -3.14
C VAL A 499 -32.04 -4.39 -2.17
N ARG A 500 -32.70 -3.24 -2.00
CA ARG A 500 -32.34 -2.25 -0.97
C ARG A 500 -32.37 -2.87 0.43
N THR A 501 -33.41 -3.63 0.76
CA THR A 501 -33.56 -4.34 2.05
C THR A 501 -32.45 -5.36 2.29
N VAL A 502 -31.97 -6.07 1.26
CA VAL A 502 -30.80 -6.97 1.38
C VAL A 502 -29.50 -6.17 1.51
N ALA A 503 -29.32 -5.11 0.73
CA ALA A 503 -28.12 -4.26 0.81
C ALA A 503 -27.98 -3.58 2.20
N GLU A 504 -29.09 -3.15 2.81
CA GLU A 504 -29.13 -2.67 4.20
C GLU A 504 -28.71 -3.77 5.20
N ALA A 505 -29.13 -5.02 5.01
CA ALA A 505 -28.89 -6.11 5.97
C ALA A 505 -27.50 -6.76 5.87
N PHE A 506 -26.76 -6.54 4.77
CA PHE A 506 -25.43 -7.13 4.50
C PHE A 506 -24.36 -6.08 4.15
N GLY A 507 -24.70 -4.79 4.22
CA GLY A 507 -23.80 -3.68 3.86
C GLY A 507 -22.75 -3.38 4.92
N ASP A 508 -23.15 -3.39 6.20
CA ASP A 508 -22.31 -2.97 7.34
C ASP A 508 -21.32 -4.04 7.83
N GLU A 509 -21.36 -5.28 7.30
CA GLU A 509 -20.42 -6.33 7.69
C GLU A 509 -19.13 -6.33 6.85
N PRO A 510 -17.95 -6.47 7.49
CA PRO A 510 -16.66 -6.55 6.80
C PRO A 510 -16.56 -7.82 5.99
N ARG A 511 -16.46 -7.68 4.66
CA ARG A 511 -16.42 -8.78 3.69
C ARG A 511 -15.07 -8.82 2.96
N GLU A 512 -14.40 -9.95 3.11
CA GLU A 512 -13.13 -10.28 2.44
C GLU A 512 -13.25 -10.40 0.92
N ASN A 513 -14.46 -10.61 0.40
CA ASN A 513 -14.72 -10.91 -0.99
C ASN A 513 -15.99 -10.19 -1.48
N ASP A 514 -16.04 -9.94 -2.78
CA ASP A 514 -17.21 -9.40 -3.45
C ASP A 514 -18.36 -10.41 -3.42
N ALA A 515 -19.61 -9.93 -3.46
CA ALA A 515 -20.80 -10.76 -3.52
C ALA A 515 -21.88 -10.15 -4.45
N CYS A 516 -22.76 -10.98 -5.00
CA CYS A 516 -23.89 -10.54 -5.81
C CYS A 516 -25.22 -11.02 -5.23
N VAL A 517 -26.27 -10.20 -5.39
CA VAL A 517 -27.67 -10.60 -5.22
C VAL A 517 -28.49 -10.18 -6.43
N LEU A 518 -29.33 -11.09 -6.93
CA LEU A 518 -30.32 -10.90 -8.00
C LEU A 518 -31.68 -11.33 -7.45
N ILE A 519 -32.68 -10.45 -7.54
CA ILE A 519 -34.04 -10.69 -7.06
C ILE A 519 -35.00 -10.61 -8.26
N ALA A 520 -35.88 -11.61 -8.36
CA ALA A 520 -36.92 -11.70 -9.37
C ALA A 520 -38.30 -11.84 -8.71
N ARG A 521 -39.19 -10.86 -8.91
CA ARG A 521 -40.59 -10.91 -8.47
C ARG A 521 -41.50 -11.24 -9.66
N VAL A 522 -42.36 -12.24 -9.51
CA VAL A 522 -43.29 -12.67 -10.56
C VAL A 522 -44.49 -11.72 -10.60
N THR A 523 -44.64 -10.98 -11.70
CA THR A 523 -45.79 -10.09 -11.94
C THR A 523 -46.92 -10.81 -12.67
N GLY A 524 -48.14 -10.30 -12.49
CA GLY A 524 -49.35 -10.79 -13.15
C GLY A 524 -50.55 -10.69 -12.22
N ALA A 525 -51.76 -10.92 -12.74
CA ALA A 525 -52.92 -11.12 -11.88
C ALA A 525 -52.87 -12.50 -11.18
N ARG A 526 -53.27 -12.58 -9.90
CA ARG A 526 -53.73 -13.85 -9.31
C ARG A 526 -54.98 -14.29 -10.10
N ALA A 527 -55.03 -15.57 -10.46
CA ALA A 527 -56.09 -16.17 -11.28
C ALA A 527 -57.31 -16.57 -10.44
#